data_AF-A0A3M4QRR8-F1
#
_entry.id   AF-A0A3M4QRR8-F1
#
_cell.length_a   1.000
_cell.length_b   1.000
_cell.length_c   1.000
_cell.angle_alpha   90.00
_cell.angle_beta   90.00
_cell.angle_gamma   90.00
#
_symmetry.space_group_name_H-M   'P 1'
#
loop_
_entity.id
_entity.type
_entity.pdbx_description
1 polymer ?
#
loop_
_entity_poly.entity_id
_entity_poly.type
_entity_poly.pdbx_seq_one_letter_code
_entity_poly.pdbx_strand_id
1 'polypeptide(L)'
;MASGCQVTPKGLRNADALALLAECSLPLTYAEVNPVAFEPAIAPHLAAREAGVALTVQSLLKPMQHILAQGADFTLIEGAGGWRVPLADQDNLSDLAIALKLPVILVVGVRLGCISHALLTAEAIARDGLPLAGWVANIIDPKTSRLEENLATLAERLPAPCLGRVPKLKQASAKVVAEYLELDLLD
;
A
#
# COMPACT_ATOMS: atom_id res chain seq x y z
N MET A 1 -6.43 -5.41 -4.43
CA MET A 1 -7.35 -4.92 -5.49
C MET A 1 -6.59 -3.97 -6.38
N ALA A 2 -6.93 -3.87 -7.66
CA ALA A 2 -6.24 -2.96 -8.58
C ALA A 2 -7.14 -2.40 -9.69
N SER A 3 -6.86 -1.16 -10.08
CA SER A 3 -7.37 -0.52 -11.30
C SER A 3 -6.26 -0.51 -12.37
N GLY A 4 -6.59 -0.22 -13.63
CA GLY A 4 -5.59 -0.17 -14.71
C GLY A 4 -5.07 -1.54 -15.15
N CYS A 5 -5.89 -2.59 -15.02
CA CYS A 5 -5.51 -3.94 -15.42
C CYS A 5 -5.50 -4.10 -16.94
N GLN A 6 -4.57 -4.88 -17.46
CA GLN A 6 -4.53 -5.28 -18.86
C GLN A 6 -5.41 -6.51 -19.09
N VAL A 7 -6.15 -6.53 -20.19
CA VAL A 7 -6.90 -7.71 -20.63
C VAL A 7 -5.92 -8.74 -21.21
N THR A 8 -5.95 -9.96 -20.66
CA THR A 8 -5.14 -11.09 -21.15
C THR A 8 -6.02 -12.31 -21.39
N PRO A 9 -5.53 -13.36 -22.08
CA PRO A 9 -6.28 -14.61 -22.22
C PRO A 9 -6.64 -15.30 -20.90
N LYS A 10 -5.94 -14.97 -19.81
CA LYS A 10 -6.21 -15.49 -18.45
C LYS A 10 -7.12 -14.56 -17.63
N GLY A 11 -7.70 -13.53 -18.25
CA GLY A 11 -8.47 -12.46 -17.61
C GLY A 11 -7.64 -11.20 -17.34
N LEU A 12 -8.18 -10.29 -16.52
CA LEU A 12 -7.51 -9.03 -16.17
C LEU A 12 -6.23 -9.27 -15.37
N ARG A 13 -5.15 -8.58 -15.72
CA ARG A 13 -3.85 -8.65 -15.04
C ARG A 13 -3.30 -7.26 -14.72
N ASN A 14 -2.96 -7.05 -13.45
CA ASN A 14 -2.23 -5.87 -12.98
C ASN A 14 -0.76 -6.26 -12.72
N ALA A 15 0.15 -5.37 -13.09
CA ALA A 15 1.59 -5.62 -13.00
C ALA A 15 2.06 -5.73 -11.53
N ASP A 16 1.53 -4.90 -10.63
CA ASP A 16 1.88 -4.91 -9.20
C ASP A 16 1.41 -6.20 -8.53
N ALA A 17 0.17 -6.62 -8.80
CA ALA A 17 -0.36 -7.91 -8.35
C ALA A 17 0.46 -9.11 -8.84
N LEU A 18 0.96 -9.06 -10.07
CA LEU A 18 1.86 -10.10 -10.60
C LEU A 18 3.23 -10.07 -9.94
N ALA A 19 3.76 -8.88 -9.62
CA ALA A 19 5.02 -8.73 -8.91
C ALA A 19 4.90 -9.26 -7.46
N LEU A 20 3.82 -8.93 -6.75
CA LEU A 20 3.52 -9.49 -5.43
C LEU A 20 3.42 -11.02 -5.47
N LEU A 21 2.71 -11.56 -6.46
CA LEU A 21 2.57 -13.00 -6.62
C LEU A 21 3.91 -13.69 -6.90
N ALA A 22 4.81 -13.05 -7.66
CA ALA A 22 6.13 -13.60 -7.97
C ALA A 22 7.08 -13.67 -6.76
N GLU A 23 6.90 -12.79 -5.77
CA GLU A 23 7.70 -12.75 -4.53
C GLU A 23 7.02 -13.48 -3.36
N CYS A 24 5.81 -14.03 -3.57
CA CYS A 24 5.09 -14.78 -2.54
C CYS A 24 5.63 -16.19 -2.40
N SER A 25 5.96 -16.61 -1.17
CA SER A 25 6.41 -17.97 -0.87
C SER A 25 5.28 -19.00 -0.84
N LEU A 26 4.06 -18.56 -0.55
CA LEU A 26 2.87 -19.41 -0.57
C LEU A 26 2.35 -19.59 -2.01
N PRO A 27 1.81 -20.77 -2.37
CA PRO A 27 1.30 -21.04 -3.70
C PRO A 27 -0.09 -20.43 -3.93
N LEU A 28 -0.18 -19.10 -3.84
CA LEU A 28 -1.43 -18.36 -4.02
C LEU A 28 -1.80 -18.26 -5.50
N THR A 29 -3.09 -18.15 -5.77
CA THR A 29 -3.61 -17.81 -7.09
C THR A 29 -3.62 -16.30 -7.32
N TYR A 30 -3.67 -15.88 -8.59
CA TYR A 30 -3.82 -14.45 -8.91
C TYR A 30 -5.09 -13.83 -8.29
N ALA A 31 -6.18 -14.59 -8.20
CA ALA A 31 -7.44 -14.13 -7.62
C ALA A 31 -7.34 -13.97 -6.09
N GLU A 32 -6.46 -14.72 -5.43
CA GLU A 32 -6.17 -14.56 -4.01
C GLU A 32 -5.34 -13.31 -3.71
N VAL A 33 -4.35 -13.01 -4.55
CA VAL A 33 -3.53 -11.79 -4.43
C VAL A 33 -4.30 -10.54 -4.86
N ASN A 34 -5.10 -10.63 -5.92
CA ASN A 34 -5.87 -9.52 -6.46
C ASN A 34 -7.35 -9.89 -6.70
N PRO A 35 -8.15 -9.95 -5.63
CA PRO A 35 -9.54 -10.45 -5.69
C PRO A 35 -10.49 -9.53 -6.46
N VAL A 36 -10.13 -8.26 -6.64
CA VAL A 36 -10.91 -7.29 -7.39
C VAL A 36 -10.00 -6.52 -8.33
N ALA A 37 -10.28 -6.64 -9.62
CA ALA A 37 -9.48 -6.08 -10.70
C ALA A 37 -10.38 -5.34 -11.69
N PHE A 38 -9.99 -4.11 -12.03
CA PHE A 38 -10.69 -3.28 -13.02
C PHE A 38 -9.74 -2.88 -14.15
N GLU A 39 -10.25 -2.85 -15.38
CA GLU A 39 -9.50 -2.41 -16.57
C GLU A 39 -9.16 -0.90 -16.55
N PRO A 40 -10.11 0.04 -16.31
CA PRO A 40 -9.79 1.45 -16.40
C PRO A 40 -8.82 1.89 -15.29
N ALA A 41 -7.82 2.71 -15.65
CA ALA A 41 -6.85 3.28 -14.72
C ALA A 41 -7.40 4.51 -13.99
N ILE A 42 -8.49 4.31 -13.24
CA ILE A 42 -9.20 5.35 -12.48
C ILE A 42 -9.37 4.94 -11.02
N ALA A 43 -9.88 5.86 -10.20
CA ALA A 43 -10.14 5.61 -8.78
C ALA A 43 -11.01 4.35 -8.60
N PRO A 44 -10.68 3.44 -7.65
CA PRO A 44 -11.34 2.14 -7.53
C PRO A 44 -12.87 2.20 -7.46
N HIS A 45 -13.44 3.14 -6.70
CA HIS A 45 -14.90 3.30 -6.60
C HIS A 45 -15.56 3.67 -7.94
N LEU A 46 -14.90 4.45 -8.80
CA LEU A 46 -15.42 4.80 -10.12
C LEU A 46 -15.40 3.58 -11.05
N ALA A 47 -14.29 2.86 -11.06
CA ALA A 47 -14.14 1.64 -11.85
C ALA A 47 -15.13 0.54 -11.44
N ALA A 48 -15.34 0.39 -10.13
CA ALA A 48 -16.34 -0.52 -9.57
C ALA A 48 -17.77 -0.17 -10.00
N ARG A 49 -18.11 1.13 -9.94
CA ARG A 49 -19.43 1.63 -10.36
C ARG A 49 -19.67 1.40 -11.86
N GLU A 50 -18.67 1.64 -12.70
CA GLU A 50 -18.76 1.38 -14.15
C GLU A 50 -18.93 -0.12 -14.46
N ALA A 51 -18.28 -0.98 -13.68
CA ALA A 51 -18.39 -2.44 -13.81
C ALA A 51 -19.66 -3.03 -13.15
N GLY A 52 -20.47 -2.22 -12.45
CA GLY A 52 -21.62 -2.71 -11.68
C GLY A 52 -21.22 -3.60 -10.48
N VAL A 53 -20.00 -3.45 -9.98
CA VAL A 53 -19.44 -4.24 -8.87
C VAL A 53 -19.54 -3.44 -7.57
N ALA A 54 -20.07 -4.06 -6.52
CA ALA A 54 -20.07 -3.49 -5.18
C ALA A 54 -18.69 -3.65 -4.51
N LEU A 55 -17.90 -2.58 -4.53
CA LEU A 55 -16.61 -2.52 -3.84
C LEU A 55 -16.81 -2.02 -2.40
N THR A 56 -17.25 -2.90 -1.50
CA THR A 56 -17.48 -2.57 -0.08
C THR A 56 -16.35 -3.12 0.79
N VAL A 57 -16.20 -2.61 2.02
CA VAL A 57 -15.26 -3.21 3.00
C VAL A 57 -15.56 -4.69 3.19
N GLN A 58 -16.84 -5.04 3.32
CA GLN A 58 -17.28 -6.41 3.55
C GLN A 58 -16.94 -7.36 2.40
N SER A 59 -16.93 -6.89 1.15
CA SER A 59 -16.57 -7.72 -0.01
C SER A 59 -15.06 -8.02 -0.07
N LEU A 60 -14.23 -7.11 0.45
CA LEU A 60 -12.78 -7.29 0.55
C LEU A 60 -12.35 -8.04 1.82
N LEU A 61 -13.11 -7.91 2.91
CA LEU A 61 -12.76 -8.45 4.22
C LEU A 61 -12.57 -9.96 4.22
N LYS A 62 -13.51 -10.72 3.61
CA LYS A 62 -13.46 -12.19 3.58
C LYS A 62 -12.23 -12.73 2.83
N PRO A 63 -11.92 -12.28 1.60
CA PRO A 63 -10.67 -12.65 0.94
C PRO A 63 -9.43 -12.36 1.79
N MET A 64 -9.35 -11.18 2.41
CA MET A 64 -8.18 -10.83 3.23
C MET A 64 -8.04 -11.72 4.47
N GLN A 65 -9.14 -12.03 5.15
CA GLN A 65 -9.15 -12.96 6.29
C GLN A 65 -8.72 -14.36 5.89
N HIS A 66 -9.12 -14.84 4.70
CA HIS A 66 -8.66 -16.13 4.16
C HIS A 66 -7.14 -16.15 3.95
N ILE A 67 -6.56 -15.06 3.44
CA ILE A 67 -5.10 -14.95 3.24
C ILE A 67 -4.36 -14.89 4.58
N LEU A 68 -4.85 -14.09 5.53
CA LEU A 68 -4.27 -14.01 6.88
C LEU A 68 -4.32 -15.37 7.61
N ALA A 69 -5.27 -16.23 7.28
CA ALA A 69 -5.38 -17.57 7.84
C ALA A 69 -4.44 -18.62 7.21
N GLN A 70 -3.69 -18.28 6.15
CA GLN A 70 -2.78 -19.23 5.47
C GLN A 70 -1.50 -19.55 6.25
N GLY A 71 -1.25 -18.87 7.39
CA GLY A 71 -0.15 -19.19 8.29
C GLY A 71 1.24 -18.83 7.74
N ALA A 72 1.34 -17.76 6.95
CA ALA A 72 2.64 -17.17 6.58
C ALA A 72 3.31 -16.55 7.82
N ASP A 73 4.64 -16.61 7.88
CA ASP A 73 5.43 -15.93 8.92
C ASP A 73 5.26 -14.39 8.85
N PHE A 74 5.01 -13.88 7.65
CA PHE A 74 4.77 -12.46 7.38
C PHE A 74 3.75 -12.29 6.25
N THR A 75 2.73 -11.47 6.47
CA THR A 75 1.72 -11.14 5.45
C THR A 75 1.73 -9.64 5.17
N LEU A 76 1.99 -9.26 3.92
CA LEU A 76 1.90 -7.89 3.46
C LEU A 76 0.61 -7.69 2.64
N ILE A 77 -0.17 -6.68 2.99
CA ILE A 77 -1.36 -6.28 2.22
C ILE A 77 -1.08 -4.90 1.63
N GLU A 78 -1.03 -4.83 0.30
CA GLU A 78 -0.93 -3.56 -0.41
C GLU A 78 -2.31 -2.91 -0.55
N GLY A 79 -2.41 -1.65 -0.11
CA GLY A 79 -3.57 -0.81 -0.41
C GLY A 79 -3.58 -0.34 -1.86
N ALA A 80 -4.68 0.28 -2.31
CA ALA A 80 -4.76 0.90 -3.63
C ALA A 80 -4.91 2.42 -3.48
N GLY A 81 -3.84 3.16 -3.78
CA GLY A 81 -3.81 4.62 -3.68
C GLY A 81 -3.53 5.13 -2.25
N GLY A 82 -4.20 6.21 -1.84
CA GLY A 82 -4.01 6.83 -0.52
C GLY A 82 -4.89 6.25 0.59
N TRP A 83 -4.62 6.66 1.83
CA TRP A 83 -5.33 6.19 3.04
C TRP A 83 -6.85 6.41 3.01
N ARG A 84 -7.28 7.57 2.48
CA ARG A 84 -8.70 7.97 2.32
C ARG A 84 -9.22 7.75 0.89
N VAL A 85 -8.80 6.67 0.23
CA VAL A 85 -9.37 6.31 -1.07
C VAL A 85 -10.80 5.80 -0.87
N PRO A 86 -11.82 6.41 -1.53
CA PRO A 86 -13.19 5.96 -1.38
C PRO A 86 -13.40 4.57 -1.94
N LEU A 87 -14.25 3.81 -1.25
CA LEU A 87 -14.87 2.58 -1.70
C LEU A 87 -16.33 2.86 -2.06
N ALA A 88 -17.21 1.87 -1.91
CA ALA A 88 -18.66 2.07 -1.99
C ALA A 88 -19.21 2.83 -0.78
N ASP A 89 -20.37 3.45 -0.96
CA ASP A 89 -21.06 4.25 0.06
C ASP A 89 -20.19 5.38 0.63
N GLN A 90 -20.01 5.43 1.96
CA GLN A 90 -19.14 6.39 2.64
C GLN A 90 -17.84 5.74 3.16
N ASP A 91 -17.62 4.48 2.80
CA ASP A 91 -16.44 3.73 3.24
C ASP A 91 -15.19 4.19 2.48
N ASN A 92 -14.06 4.09 3.16
CA ASN A 92 -12.72 4.30 2.62
C ASN A 92 -11.92 3.00 2.73
N LEU A 93 -10.83 2.93 1.99
CA LEU A 93 -9.91 1.80 2.07
C LEU A 93 -9.36 1.60 3.50
N SER A 94 -9.17 2.68 4.26
CA SER A 94 -8.80 2.62 5.68
C SER A 94 -9.76 1.77 6.51
N ASP A 95 -11.06 1.73 6.18
CA ASP A 95 -12.04 0.98 6.95
C ASP A 95 -11.84 -0.54 6.83
N LEU A 96 -11.21 -1.01 5.74
CA LEU A 96 -10.74 -2.39 5.62
C LEU A 96 -9.58 -2.67 6.59
N ALA A 97 -8.60 -1.78 6.66
CA ALA A 97 -7.48 -1.92 7.59
C ALA A 97 -7.97 -1.89 9.06
N ILE A 98 -8.96 -1.04 9.37
CA ILE A 98 -9.62 -0.97 10.69
C ILE A 98 -10.32 -2.29 11.00
N ALA A 99 -11.13 -2.80 10.07
CA ALA A 99 -11.86 -4.06 10.25
C ALA A 99 -10.92 -5.26 10.46
N LEU A 100 -9.75 -5.26 9.81
CA LEU A 100 -8.71 -6.27 9.98
C LEU A 100 -7.80 -6.02 11.20
N LYS A 101 -7.87 -4.83 11.81
CA LYS A 101 -7.02 -4.38 12.93
C LYS A 101 -5.52 -4.51 12.63
N LEU A 102 -5.12 -4.18 11.40
CA LEU A 102 -3.73 -4.34 10.97
C LEU A 102 -2.90 -3.09 11.24
N PRO A 103 -1.64 -3.25 11.66
CA PRO A 103 -0.69 -2.14 11.66
C PRO A 103 -0.44 -1.62 10.25
N VAL A 104 -0.07 -0.35 10.14
CA VAL A 104 0.13 0.34 8.86
C VAL A 104 1.60 0.68 8.64
N ILE A 105 2.09 0.44 7.44
CA ILE A 105 3.36 0.99 6.94
C ILE A 105 3.05 2.13 5.98
N LEU A 106 3.60 3.32 6.25
CA LEU A 106 3.39 4.51 5.40
C LEU A 106 4.55 4.69 4.41
N VAL A 107 4.27 4.66 3.11
CA VAL A 107 5.27 5.02 2.09
C VAL A 107 5.19 6.52 1.79
N VAL A 108 6.24 7.27 2.13
CA VAL A 108 6.34 8.71 1.93
C VAL A 108 7.13 9.00 0.66
N GLY A 109 6.45 9.47 -0.39
CA GLY A 109 7.12 10.00 -1.58
C GLY A 109 7.83 11.32 -1.26
N VAL A 110 9.15 11.31 -1.18
CA VAL A 110 9.96 12.47 -0.79
C VAL A 110 10.04 13.46 -1.95
N ARG A 111 9.36 14.60 -1.76
CA ARG A 111 9.26 15.74 -2.68
C ARG A 111 8.77 16.97 -1.90
N LEU A 112 8.75 18.14 -2.53
CA LEU A 112 8.15 19.34 -1.91
C LEU A 112 6.70 19.06 -1.48
N GLY A 113 6.38 19.39 -0.21
CA GLY A 113 5.07 19.14 0.41
C GLY A 113 4.92 17.79 1.12
N CYS A 114 5.89 16.87 1.00
CA CYS A 114 5.77 15.52 1.58
C CYS A 114 5.63 15.51 3.10
N ILE A 115 6.25 16.46 3.82
CA ILE A 115 6.16 16.55 5.29
C ILE A 115 4.71 16.70 5.74
N SER A 116 4.00 17.70 5.19
CA SER A 116 2.59 17.92 5.53
C SER A 116 1.74 16.69 5.19
N HIS A 117 1.94 16.11 4.00
CA HIS A 117 1.18 14.93 3.58
C HIS A 117 1.44 13.71 4.49
N ALA A 118 2.69 13.45 4.87
CA ALA A 118 3.04 12.35 5.74
C ALA A 118 2.44 12.52 7.15
N LEU A 119 2.54 13.73 7.73
CA LEU A 119 1.98 14.02 9.05
C LEU A 119 0.46 13.92 9.06
N LEU A 120 -0.22 14.51 8.08
CA LEU A 120 -1.69 14.42 7.97
C LEU A 120 -2.14 12.96 7.78
N THR A 121 -1.37 12.16 7.05
CA THR A 121 -1.66 10.73 6.85
C THR A 121 -1.44 9.95 8.15
N ALA A 122 -0.34 10.19 8.87
CA ALA A 122 -0.07 9.56 10.16
C ALA A 122 -1.12 9.94 11.22
N GLU A 123 -1.53 11.20 11.28
CA GLU A 123 -2.63 11.67 12.14
C GLU A 123 -3.96 10.99 11.79
N ALA A 124 -4.23 10.77 10.50
CA ALA A 124 -5.44 10.08 10.06
C ALA A 124 -5.41 8.59 10.48
N ILE A 125 -4.28 7.91 10.29
CA ILE A 125 -4.08 6.51 10.73
C ILE A 125 -4.29 6.39 12.25
N ALA A 126 -3.67 7.29 13.03
CA ALA A 126 -3.81 7.30 14.48
C ALA A 126 -5.25 7.60 14.93
N ARG A 127 -5.95 8.53 14.26
CA ARG A 127 -7.36 8.85 14.54
C ARG A 127 -8.30 7.67 14.27
N ASP A 128 -7.95 6.82 13.31
CA ASP A 128 -8.67 5.59 13.01
C ASP A 128 -8.39 4.46 14.02
N GLY A 129 -7.51 4.70 14.99
CA GLY A 129 -7.17 3.75 16.04
C GLY A 129 -6.19 2.67 15.61
N LEU A 130 -5.48 2.85 14.50
CA LEU A 130 -4.48 1.91 14.01
C LEU A 130 -3.06 2.37 14.35
N PRO A 131 -2.15 1.44 14.69
CA PRO A 131 -0.75 1.77 14.90
C PRO A 131 -0.05 1.99 13.56
N LEU A 132 0.76 3.04 13.49
CA LEU A 132 1.74 3.20 12.43
C LEU A 132 2.98 2.38 12.82
N ALA A 133 3.17 1.20 12.25
CA ALA A 133 4.30 0.33 12.58
C ALA A 133 5.63 0.86 12.03
N GLY A 134 5.59 1.62 10.94
CA GLY A 134 6.78 2.22 10.37
C GLY A 134 6.47 3.04 9.14
N TRP A 135 7.50 3.67 8.59
CA TRP A 135 7.39 4.41 7.34
C TRP A 135 8.62 4.22 6.46
N VAL A 136 8.45 4.34 5.16
CA VAL A 136 9.52 4.23 4.15
C VAL A 136 9.65 5.56 3.42
N ALA A 137 10.86 6.10 3.35
CA ALA A 137 11.16 7.26 2.53
C ALA A 137 11.45 6.82 1.09
N ASN A 138 10.53 7.10 0.16
CA ASN A 138 10.72 6.83 -1.27
C ASN A 138 11.20 8.11 -1.98
N ILE A 139 12.48 8.18 -2.34
CA ILE A 139 13.10 9.38 -2.94
C ILE A 139 12.80 9.42 -4.44
N ILE A 140 11.78 10.20 -4.82
CA ILE A 140 11.31 10.31 -6.21
C ILE A 140 12.23 11.20 -7.06
N ASP A 141 12.70 12.30 -6.46
CA ASP A 141 13.66 13.21 -7.08
C ASP A 141 14.85 13.44 -6.14
N PRO A 142 16.04 12.89 -6.47
CA PRO A 142 17.27 13.13 -5.72
C PRO A 142 17.68 14.60 -5.67
N LYS A 143 17.17 15.44 -6.59
CA LYS A 143 17.43 16.88 -6.62
C LYS A 143 16.44 17.68 -5.77
N THR A 144 15.59 17.02 -4.98
CA THR A 144 14.70 17.69 -4.04
C THR A 144 15.53 18.60 -3.12
N SER A 145 15.15 19.87 -3.04
CA SER A 145 15.81 20.85 -2.18
C SER A 145 15.79 20.39 -0.73
N ARG A 146 16.95 20.46 -0.06
CA ARG A 146 17.11 20.13 1.37
C ARG A 146 16.63 18.71 1.72
N LEU A 147 17.02 17.74 0.90
CA LEU A 147 16.60 16.34 1.06
C LEU A 147 16.85 15.81 2.47
N GLU A 148 18.07 15.96 2.98
CA GLU A 148 18.43 15.46 4.31
C GLU A 148 17.67 16.16 5.43
N GLU A 149 17.46 17.48 5.34
CA GLU A 149 16.66 18.20 6.33
C GLU A 149 15.18 17.81 6.29
N ASN A 150 14.63 17.53 5.10
CA ASN A 150 13.27 17.00 4.97
C ASN A 150 13.16 15.61 5.61
N LEU A 151 14.13 14.73 5.35
CA LEU A 151 14.18 13.38 5.94
C LEU A 151 14.32 13.43 7.47
N ALA A 152 15.18 14.32 7.98
CA ALA A 152 15.34 14.53 9.42
C ALA A 152 14.03 15.04 10.05
N THR A 153 13.35 15.99 9.40
CA THR A 153 12.05 16.49 9.88
C THR A 153 10.99 15.38 9.91
N LEU A 154 10.94 14.53 8.88
CA LEU A 154 10.03 13.38 8.86
C LEU A 154 10.33 12.39 10.00
N ALA A 155 11.61 12.06 10.21
CA ALA A 155 12.03 11.14 11.28
C ALA A 155 11.75 11.69 12.69
N GLU A 156 11.90 13.00 12.90
CA GLU A 156 11.58 13.65 14.18
C GLU A 156 10.07 13.67 14.45
N ARG A 157 9.25 13.83 13.40
CA ARG A 157 7.83 14.17 13.54
C ARG A 157 6.87 12.99 13.36
N LEU A 158 7.29 11.93 12.67
CA LEU A 158 6.48 10.72 12.50
C LEU A 158 6.63 9.82 13.73
N PRO A 159 5.52 9.36 14.33
CA PRO A 159 5.55 8.57 15.57
C PRO A 159 5.85 7.07 15.30
N ALA A 160 6.79 6.77 14.40
CA ALA A 160 7.11 5.41 13.97
C ALA A 160 8.54 5.35 13.39
N PRO A 161 9.21 4.19 13.45
CA PRO A 161 10.55 4.03 12.89
C PRO A 161 10.56 4.22 11.36
N CYS A 162 11.66 4.78 10.86
CA CYS A 162 11.95 4.78 9.43
C CYS A 162 12.48 3.40 9.06
N LEU A 163 11.69 2.61 8.35
CA LEU A 163 12.04 1.27 7.89
C LEU A 163 13.01 1.29 6.71
N GLY A 164 13.32 2.45 6.14
CA GLY A 164 14.24 2.53 5.03
C GLY A 164 14.15 3.80 4.20
N ARG A 165 15.25 4.09 3.49
CA ARG A 165 15.37 5.21 2.55
C ARG A 165 15.69 4.67 1.17
N VAL A 166 14.67 4.54 0.34
CA VAL A 166 14.79 3.99 -1.01
C VAL A 166 15.18 5.13 -1.97
N PRO A 167 16.39 5.10 -2.58
CA PRO A 167 16.78 6.12 -3.53
C PRO A 167 16.05 5.95 -4.87
N LYS A 168 16.16 6.94 -5.75
CA LYS A 168 15.71 6.78 -7.14
C LYS A 168 16.58 5.74 -7.86
N LEU A 169 16.05 4.55 -8.07
CA LEU A 169 16.72 3.47 -8.77
C LEU A 169 16.56 3.60 -10.29
N LYS A 170 17.63 3.28 -11.04
CA LYS A 170 17.57 3.21 -12.52
C LYS A 170 16.73 2.02 -12.99
N GLN A 171 16.83 0.91 -12.27
CA GLN A 171 16.03 -0.29 -12.45
C GLN A 171 15.59 -0.73 -11.05
N ALA A 172 14.29 -0.62 -10.78
CA ALA A 172 13.72 -1.06 -9.52
C ALA A 172 13.31 -2.54 -9.66
N SER A 173 13.71 -3.35 -8.70
CA SER A 173 13.21 -4.71 -8.47
C SER A 173 13.01 -4.90 -6.97
N ALA A 174 12.16 -5.86 -6.57
CA ALA A 174 11.93 -6.18 -5.17
C ALA A 174 13.25 -6.45 -4.43
N LYS A 175 14.13 -7.26 -5.05
CA LYS A 175 15.46 -7.58 -4.52
C LYS A 175 16.33 -6.34 -4.28
N VAL A 176 16.39 -5.40 -5.22
CA VAL A 176 17.23 -4.19 -5.07
C VAL A 176 16.62 -3.23 -4.04
N VAL A 177 15.30 -3.09 -4.01
CA VAL A 177 14.62 -2.23 -3.02
C VAL A 177 14.81 -2.78 -1.60
N ALA A 178 14.77 -4.11 -1.43
CA ALA A 178 14.96 -4.75 -0.13
C ALA A 178 16.32 -4.44 0.52
N GLU A 179 17.37 -4.13 -0.25
CA GLU A 179 18.68 -3.72 0.28
C GLU A 179 18.64 -2.37 1.03
N TYR A 180 17.55 -1.61 0.89
CA TYR A 180 17.34 -0.31 1.55
C TYR A 180 16.31 -0.36 2.68
N LEU A 181 15.81 -1.56 3.04
CA LEU A 181 14.76 -1.76 4.03
C LEU A 181 15.27 -2.55 5.24
N GLU A 182 14.89 -2.10 6.43
CA GLU A 182 15.21 -2.65 7.74
C GLU A 182 13.89 -3.11 8.39
N LEU A 183 13.56 -4.40 8.21
CA LEU A 183 12.31 -5.00 8.70
C LEU A 183 12.39 -5.48 10.16
N ASP A 184 13.59 -5.57 10.71
CA ASP A 184 13.84 -5.86 12.13
C ASP A 184 13.33 -4.76 13.07
N LEU A 185 12.96 -3.60 12.52
CA LEU A 185 12.27 -2.51 13.21
C LEU A 185 10.75 -2.71 13.31
N LEU A 186 10.19 -3.77 12.68
CA LEU A 186 8.79 -4.16 12.83
C LEU A 186 8.70 -5.16 14.00
N ASP A 187 8.12 -4.70 15.12
CA ASP A 187 7.80 -5.54 16.28
C ASP A 187 6.64 -6.53 16.02
#